data_AF-A0A7C5WZC5-F1
#
_entry.id   AF-A0A7C5WZC5-F1
#
_cell.length_a   1.000
_cell.length_b   1.000
_cell.length_c   1.000
_cell.angle_alpha   90.00
_cell.angle_beta   90.00
_cell.angle_gamma   90.00
#
_symmetry.space_group_name_H-M   'P 1'
#
loop_
_entity.id
_entity.type
_entity.pdbx_description
1 polymer ?
#
loop_
_entity_poly.entity_id
_entity_poly.type
_entity_poly.pdbx_seq_one_letter_code
_entity_poly.pdbx_strand_id
1 'polypeptide(L)'
;MVWKTLIVRATDLCDGNCYGCLWREGRVSGFTLPVAIINDVVLQLKGFTFDETLILCPNPLNNPKILDIVSLLKRIARRTYLFIPIHSISKVRNKKILEKIDELVLVATAPEDFKVNEENLKIILSQGFINISLYIAIGFHIINMNTILSLVNMGKEYGLKIRIGEIPYSTNLTLDLKPVFAKKGYTVGFSYGMLYGYMASVVFIGNYPVTLLTKPLNGECRKLFIDPYGRISKCPLQTFQIKNENVNSNILRNLIFSECPIRCRKFELIPKIEISLVTPDGKEIPSEILSLLEVISHVNSLRAACSIMGFPPSTYIEKVRKLEKDLGVKLLVSKKGGREKGATALTDEARRILKMYKEIRDIVSESLYSEKGIMRFKLG
;
A
#
# COMPACT_ATOMS: atom_id res chain seq x y z
N MET A 1 -3.61 -19.96 -9.78
CA MET A 1 -3.28 -19.48 -11.15
C MET A 1 -2.77 -18.05 -11.02
N VAL A 2 -1.58 -17.74 -11.52
CA VAL A 2 -0.99 -16.39 -11.36
C VAL A 2 -1.59 -15.44 -12.40
N TRP A 3 -2.15 -14.32 -11.94
CA TRP A 3 -2.82 -13.31 -12.77
C TRP A 3 -1.85 -12.63 -13.73
N LYS A 4 -2.26 -12.50 -15.00
CA LYS A 4 -1.45 -11.98 -16.10
C LYS A 4 -1.97 -10.61 -16.55
N THR A 5 -1.12 -9.59 -16.48
CA THR A 5 -1.48 -8.20 -16.81
C THR A 5 -0.61 -7.68 -17.96
N LEU A 6 -1.24 -7.23 -19.04
CA LEU A 6 -0.57 -6.49 -20.11
C LEU A 6 -0.76 -4.99 -19.90
N ILE A 7 0.33 -4.25 -19.83
CA ILE A 7 0.33 -2.82 -19.55
C ILE A 7 0.80 -2.10 -20.81
N VAL A 8 0.03 -1.13 -21.28
CA VAL A 8 0.35 -0.39 -22.49
C VAL A 8 0.26 1.10 -22.20
N ARG A 9 1.29 1.85 -22.57
CA ARG A 9 1.26 3.31 -22.57
C ARG A 9 1.22 3.79 -24.02
N ALA A 10 0.09 4.38 -24.42
CA ALA A 10 -0.15 4.72 -25.82
C ALA A 10 0.57 6.01 -26.27
N THR A 11 0.99 6.86 -25.33
CA THR A 11 1.63 8.15 -25.62
C THR A 11 2.50 8.60 -24.45
N ASP A 12 3.47 9.48 -24.72
CA ASP A 12 4.19 10.24 -23.69
C ASP A 12 3.62 11.66 -23.47
N LEU A 13 2.60 12.07 -24.25
CA LEU A 13 1.97 13.39 -24.15
C LEU A 13 1.09 13.50 -22.91
N CYS A 14 1.57 14.26 -21.93
CA CYS A 14 0.84 14.58 -20.70
C CYS A 14 0.68 16.10 -20.54
N ASP A 15 -0.54 16.55 -20.32
CA ASP A 15 -0.92 17.92 -19.93
C ASP A 15 -1.20 18.04 -18.42
N GLY A 16 -1.05 16.96 -17.66
CA GLY A 16 -1.37 16.90 -16.23
C GLY A 16 -0.18 17.22 -15.31
N ASN A 17 -0.48 17.79 -14.14
CA ASN A 17 0.48 18.13 -13.09
C ASN A 17 0.49 17.15 -11.91
N CYS A 18 0.19 15.87 -12.16
CA CYS A 18 0.06 14.85 -11.12
C CYS A 18 1.35 14.71 -10.29
N TYR A 19 1.28 15.05 -9.01
CA TYR A 19 2.42 15.00 -8.10
C TYR A 19 2.86 13.55 -7.86
N GLY A 20 4.14 13.20 -8.06
CA GLY A 20 4.64 11.83 -7.89
C GLY A 20 4.41 10.88 -9.09
N CYS A 21 3.97 11.41 -10.23
CA CYS A 21 3.90 10.67 -11.50
C CYS A 21 5.31 10.32 -12.01
N LEU A 22 5.55 9.05 -12.33
CA LEU A 22 6.83 8.56 -12.86
C LEU A 22 7.25 9.20 -14.18
N TRP A 23 6.29 9.75 -14.92
CA TRP A 23 6.51 10.22 -16.28
C TRP A 23 6.61 11.73 -16.36
N ARG A 24 6.65 12.42 -15.21
CA ARG A 24 6.80 13.87 -15.10
C ARG A 24 8.21 14.36 -15.48
N GLU A 25 9.24 13.54 -15.25
CA GLU A 25 10.65 13.92 -15.45
C GLU A 25 11.17 13.66 -16.88
N GLY A 26 10.32 13.17 -17.81
CA GLY A 26 10.70 12.95 -19.20
C GLY A 26 10.45 14.18 -20.08
N ARG A 27 11.30 14.42 -21.10
CA ARG A 27 10.95 15.34 -22.19
C ARG A 27 9.67 14.83 -22.85
N VAL A 28 8.58 15.59 -22.74
CA VAL A 28 7.34 15.30 -23.46
C VAL A 28 7.60 15.60 -24.92
N SER A 29 7.73 14.56 -25.74
CA SER A 29 8.00 14.69 -27.17
C SER A 29 6.78 14.44 -28.04
N GLY A 30 5.66 14.00 -27.45
CA GLY A 30 4.42 13.74 -28.18
C GLY A 30 4.45 12.44 -28.98
N PHE A 31 5.34 11.51 -28.62
CA PHE A 31 5.39 10.20 -29.26
C PHE A 31 4.12 9.41 -28.97
N THR A 32 3.67 8.68 -29.98
CA THR A 32 2.50 7.83 -29.93
C THR A 32 2.90 6.43 -30.36
N LEU A 33 2.42 5.43 -29.62
CA LEU A 33 2.69 4.03 -29.89
C LEU A 33 2.14 3.65 -31.27
N PRO A 34 2.99 3.16 -32.20
CA PRO A 34 2.51 2.71 -33.50
C PRO A 34 1.71 1.41 -33.37
N VAL A 35 0.63 1.31 -34.15
CA VAL A 35 -0.25 0.12 -34.19
C VAL A 35 0.50 -1.14 -34.61
N ALA A 36 1.47 -1.00 -35.53
CA ALA A 36 2.29 -2.10 -36.03
C ALA A 36 3.00 -2.85 -34.90
N ILE A 37 3.54 -2.13 -33.91
CA ILE A 37 4.23 -2.73 -32.76
C ILE A 37 3.29 -3.62 -31.95
N ILE A 38 2.06 -3.17 -31.69
CA ILE A 38 1.07 -3.98 -30.98
C ILE A 38 0.70 -5.22 -31.80
N ASN A 39 0.54 -5.07 -33.11
CA ASN A 39 0.24 -6.20 -33.99
C ASN A 39 1.36 -7.25 -33.97
N ASP A 40 2.62 -6.81 -34.04
CA ASP A 40 3.78 -7.71 -33.96
C ASP A 40 3.81 -8.48 -32.64
N VAL A 41 3.60 -7.79 -31.51
CA VAL A 41 3.53 -8.43 -30.19
C VAL A 41 2.39 -9.44 -30.12
N VAL A 42 1.20 -9.09 -30.63
CA VAL A 42 0.04 -10.00 -30.68
C VAL A 42 0.38 -11.27 -31.48
N LEU A 43 1.04 -11.14 -32.63
CA LEU A 43 1.48 -12.27 -33.44
C LEU A 43 2.51 -13.14 -32.69
N GLN A 44 3.49 -12.52 -32.05
CA GLN A 44 4.54 -13.23 -31.30
C GLN A 44 4.03 -13.92 -30.03
N LEU A 45 2.91 -13.48 -29.46
CA LEU A 45 2.29 -14.14 -28.30
C LEU A 45 1.68 -15.50 -28.62
N LYS A 46 1.47 -15.86 -29.89
CA LYS A 46 1.02 -17.19 -30.36
C LYS A 46 -0.18 -17.75 -29.56
N GLY A 47 -1.23 -16.94 -29.41
CA GLY A 47 -2.44 -17.34 -28.67
C GLY A 47 -2.35 -17.24 -27.14
N PHE A 48 -1.25 -16.70 -26.60
CA PHE A 48 -1.17 -16.39 -25.17
C PHE A 48 -2.16 -15.28 -24.79
N THR A 49 -2.98 -15.55 -23.77
CA THR A 49 -3.98 -14.60 -23.27
C THR A 49 -3.63 -14.06 -21.89
N PHE A 50 -3.78 -12.76 -21.73
CA PHE A 50 -3.73 -12.04 -20.46
C PHE A 50 -5.11 -12.02 -19.79
N ASP A 51 -5.12 -11.97 -18.46
CA ASP A 51 -6.35 -11.83 -17.68
C ASP A 51 -6.89 -10.39 -17.77
N GLU A 52 -6.00 -9.42 -17.93
CA GLU A 52 -6.35 -8.02 -18.15
C GLU A 52 -5.31 -7.30 -19.01
N THR A 53 -5.76 -6.23 -19.67
CA THR A 53 -4.89 -5.21 -20.24
C THR A 53 -5.26 -3.83 -19.72
N LEU A 54 -4.24 -3.06 -19.35
CA LEU A 54 -4.36 -1.70 -18.84
C LEU A 54 -3.73 -0.75 -19.84
N ILE A 55 -4.52 0.21 -20.31
CA ILE A 55 -4.04 1.30 -21.15
C ILE A 55 -3.86 2.50 -20.22
N LEU A 56 -2.62 2.75 -19.81
CA LEU A 56 -2.26 3.71 -18.76
C LEU A 56 -2.14 5.14 -19.26
N CYS A 57 -2.26 6.09 -18.32
CA CYS A 57 -1.90 7.47 -18.56
C CYS A 57 -0.39 7.61 -18.94
N PRO A 58 0.09 8.73 -19.53
CA PRO A 58 -0.63 9.94 -19.96
C PRO A 58 -1.82 9.66 -20.88
N ASN A 59 -2.79 10.59 -20.95
CA ASN A 59 -4.11 10.32 -21.54
C ASN A 59 -4.01 9.56 -22.89
N PRO A 60 -4.39 8.27 -22.93
CA PRO A 60 -4.24 7.43 -24.13
C PRO A 60 -5.02 7.96 -25.34
N LEU A 61 -6.05 8.77 -25.11
CA LEU A 61 -6.86 9.40 -26.15
C LEU A 61 -6.09 10.42 -26.98
N ASN A 62 -4.92 10.86 -26.53
CA ASN A 62 -4.02 11.68 -27.33
C ASN A 62 -3.35 10.87 -28.47
N ASN A 63 -3.41 9.54 -28.45
CA ASN A 63 -2.97 8.72 -29.58
C ASN A 63 -4.10 8.61 -30.63
N PRO A 64 -3.91 9.11 -31.87
CA PRO A 64 -4.95 9.13 -32.90
C PRO A 64 -5.38 7.72 -33.36
N LYS A 65 -4.57 6.70 -33.09
CA LYS A 65 -4.81 5.29 -33.43
C LYS A 65 -5.22 4.45 -32.22
N ILE A 66 -5.65 5.08 -31.13
CA ILE A 66 -6.01 4.38 -29.89
C ILE A 66 -7.11 3.32 -30.11
N LEU A 67 -8.09 3.58 -30.97
CA LEU A 67 -9.16 2.62 -31.27
C LEU A 67 -8.63 1.32 -31.90
N ASP A 68 -7.62 1.44 -32.77
CA ASP A 68 -6.99 0.29 -33.43
C ASP A 68 -6.17 -0.51 -32.41
N ILE A 69 -5.40 0.20 -31.57
CA ILE A 69 -4.63 -0.39 -30.46
C ILE A 69 -5.55 -1.18 -29.52
N VAL A 70 -6.63 -0.56 -29.04
CA VAL A 70 -7.61 -1.20 -28.14
C VAL A 70 -8.22 -2.44 -28.79
N SER A 71 -8.54 -2.37 -30.08
CA SER A 71 -9.09 -3.50 -30.82
C SER A 71 -8.14 -4.69 -30.89
N LEU A 72 -6.83 -4.43 -31.06
CA LEU A 72 -5.81 -5.47 -31.05
C LEU A 72 -5.60 -6.06 -29.65
N LEU A 73 -5.54 -5.21 -28.61
CA LEU A 73 -5.35 -5.66 -27.23
C LEU A 73 -6.51 -6.52 -26.72
N LYS A 74 -7.75 -6.22 -27.12
CA LYS A 74 -8.94 -7.00 -26.79
C LYS A 74 -8.87 -8.45 -27.30
N ARG A 75 -8.09 -8.73 -28.36
CA ARG A 75 -7.90 -10.09 -28.89
C ARG A 75 -7.04 -10.97 -27.99
N ILE A 76 -6.23 -10.37 -27.12
CA ILE A 76 -5.25 -11.07 -26.27
C ILE A 76 -5.48 -10.86 -24.78
N ALA A 77 -6.54 -10.18 -24.37
CA ALA A 77 -6.86 -9.92 -22.97
C ALA A 77 -8.35 -10.15 -22.69
N ARG A 78 -8.67 -10.73 -21.53
CA ARG A 78 -10.07 -10.98 -21.12
C ARG A 78 -10.81 -9.71 -20.69
N ARG A 79 -10.08 -8.72 -20.16
CA ARG A 79 -10.61 -7.43 -19.70
C ARG A 79 -9.72 -6.30 -20.19
N THR A 80 -10.32 -5.22 -20.67
CA THR A 80 -9.62 -4.02 -21.16
C THR A 80 -10.00 -2.80 -20.34
N TYR A 81 -9.02 -2.20 -19.68
CA TYR A 81 -9.19 -1.03 -18.84
C TYR A 81 -8.50 0.18 -19.43
N LEU A 82 -9.23 1.30 -19.56
CA LEU A 82 -8.69 2.55 -20.06
C LEU A 82 -8.54 3.55 -18.92
N PHE A 83 -7.31 3.91 -18.59
CA PHE A 83 -7.02 4.90 -17.56
C PHE A 83 -6.88 6.28 -18.19
N ILE A 84 -7.66 7.23 -17.71
CA ILE A 84 -7.50 8.65 -18.04
C ILE A 84 -7.47 9.49 -16.76
N PRO A 85 -6.72 10.59 -16.73
CA PRO A 85 -6.90 11.59 -15.69
C PRO A 85 -8.33 12.14 -15.73
N ILE A 86 -8.93 12.43 -14.58
CA ILE A 86 -10.31 12.93 -14.53
C ILE A 86 -10.48 14.28 -15.26
N HIS A 87 -9.47 15.16 -15.24
CA HIS A 87 -9.49 16.42 -16.01
C HIS A 87 -9.52 16.24 -17.53
N SER A 88 -9.24 15.02 -18.00
CA SER A 88 -9.22 14.65 -19.41
C SER A 88 -10.53 13.97 -19.86
N ILE A 89 -11.53 13.84 -18.97
CA ILE A 89 -12.80 13.18 -19.26
C ILE A 89 -13.57 13.82 -20.42
N SER A 90 -13.42 15.14 -20.62
CA SER A 90 -14.04 15.90 -21.72
C SER A 90 -13.56 15.46 -23.11
N LYS A 91 -12.42 14.75 -23.19
CA LYS A 91 -11.88 14.16 -24.42
C LYS A 91 -12.53 12.81 -24.76
N VAL A 92 -13.30 12.21 -23.84
CA VAL A 92 -14.09 10.99 -24.08
C VAL A 92 -15.37 11.34 -24.86
N ARG A 93 -15.20 11.84 -26.08
CA ARG A 93 -16.33 12.25 -26.95
C ARG A 93 -16.79 11.12 -27.88
N ASN A 94 -15.91 10.16 -28.14
CA ASN A 94 -16.15 9.12 -29.12
C ASN A 94 -16.76 7.88 -28.46
N LYS A 95 -18.06 7.66 -28.65
CA LYS A 95 -18.75 6.46 -28.13
C LYS A 95 -18.08 5.14 -28.54
N LYS A 96 -17.40 5.09 -29.70
CA LYS A 96 -16.72 3.89 -30.20
C LYS A 96 -15.60 3.40 -29.26
N ILE A 97 -14.93 4.30 -28.52
CA ILE A 97 -13.90 3.86 -27.57
C ILE A 97 -14.54 3.16 -26.36
N LEU A 98 -15.67 3.70 -25.89
CA LEU A 98 -16.41 3.16 -24.74
C LEU A 98 -16.97 1.76 -25.03
N GLU A 99 -17.43 1.51 -26.26
CA GLU A 99 -17.92 0.19 -26.70
C GLU A 99 -16.81 -0.88 -26.77
N LYS A 100 -15.55 -0.47 -26.87
CA LYS A 100 -14.41 -1.38 -27.04
C LYS A 100 -13.73 -1.74 -25.73
N ILE A 101 -13.87 -0.92 -24.70
CA ILE A 101 -13.28 -1.15 -23.37
C ILE A 101 -14.28 -1.85 -22.45
N ASP A 102 -13.77 -2.59 -21.47
CA ASP A 102 -14.62 -3.12 -20.41
C ASP A 102 -14.96 -2.00 -19.43
N GLU A 103 -13.96 -1.21 -19.02
CA GLU A 103 -14.14 -0.23 -17.95
C GLU A 103 -13.26 1.02 -18.15
N LEU A 104 -13.88 2.18 -17.92
CA LEU A 104 -13.19 3.46 -17.89
C LEU A 104 -12.72 3.75 -16.45
N VAL A 105 -11.44 4.05 -16.29
CA VAL A 105 -10.82 4.33 -14.99
C VAL A 105 -10.41 5.80 -14.94
N LEU A 106 -11.15 6.58 -14.17
CA LEU A 106 -10.88 7.99 -13.94
C LEU A 106 -9.90 8.13 -12.78
N VAL A 107 -8.71 8.65 -13.05
CA VAL A 107 -7.68 8.86 -12.04
C VAL A 107 -7.82 10.25 -11.46
N ALA A 108 -8.01 10.34 -10.14
CA ALA A 108 -8.12 11.60 -9.41
C ALA A 108 -7.18 11.60 -8.20
N THR A 109 -6.52 12.73 -7.97
CA THR A 109 -5.64 12.95 -6.81
C THR A 109 -6.24 13.97 -5.83
N ALA A 110 -7.12 14.84 -6.31
CA ALA A 110 -7.73 15.93 -5.53
C ALA A 110 -9.24 16.04 -5.79
N PRO A 111 -10.06 16.43 -4.79
CA PRO A 111 -11.51 16.58 -4.96
C PRO A 111 -11.88 17.70 -5.94
N GLU A 112 -11.05 18.73 -6.06
CA GLU A 112 -11.26 19.86 -6.97
C GLU A 112 -11.26 19.40 -8.43
N ASP A 113 -10.37 18.46 -8.79
CA ASP A 113 -10.30 17.89 -10.13
C ASP A 113 -11.60 17.16 -10.50
N PHE A 114 -12.25 16.53 -9.52
CA PHE A 114 -13.54 15.86 -9.73
C PHE A 114 -14.66 16.88 -9.94
N LYS A 115 -14.77 17.87 -9.06
CA LYS A 115 -15.82 18.91 -9.12
C LYS A 115 -15.82 19.66 -10.44
N VAL A 116 -14.65 20.09 -10.93
CA VAL A 116 -14.52 20.82 -12.20
C VAL A 116 -14.99 19.98 -13.39
N ASN A 117 -14.97 18.65 -13.28
CA ASN A 117 -15.24 17.74 -14.38
C ASN A 117 -16.54 16.95 -14.22
N GLU A 118 -17.36 17.30 -13.23
CA GLU A 118 -18.61 16.62 -12.89
C GLU A 118 -19.62 16.63 -14.06
N GLU A 119 -19.78 17.77 -14.74
CA GLU A 119 -20.70 17.88 -15.89
C GLU A 119 -20.29 16.94 -17.03
N ASN A 120 -18.99 16.79 -17.29
CA ASN A 120 -18.51 15.86 -18.29
C ASN A 120 -18.76 14.39 -17.90
N LEU A 121 -18.70 14.07 -16.60
CA LEU A 121 -19.08 12.74 -16.11
C LEU A 121 -20.57 12.47 -16.36
N LYS A 122 -21.44 13.44 -16.05
CA LYS A 122 -22.89 13.33 -16.32
C LYS A 122 -23.16 13.07 -17.80
N ILE A 123 -22.44 13.74 -18.71
CA ILE A 123 -22.57 13.53 -20.16
C ILE A 123 -22.23 12.08 -20.56
N ILE A 124 -21.20 11.46 -19.96
CA ILE A 124 -20.86 10.06 -20.27
C ILE A 124 -21.91 9.11 -19.71
N LEU A 125 -22.35 9.35 -18.46
CA LEU A 125 -23.37 8.54 -17.81
C LEU A 125 -24.71 8.62 -18.58
N SER A 126 -25.09 9.80 -19.08
CA SER A 126 -26.31 9.98 -19.87
C SER A 126 -26.25 9.28 -21.23
N GLN A 127 -25.07 8.90 -21.72
CA GLN A 127 -24.90 8.05 -22.90
C GLN A 127 -25.09 6.55 -22.60
N GLY A 128 -25.37 6.19 -21.34
CA GLY A 128 -25.61 4.82 -20.88
C GLY A 128 -24.35 4.03 -20.52
N PHE A 129 -23.17 4.66 -20.52
CA PHE A 129 -21.94 3.98 -20.13
C PHE A 129 -21.72 4.07 -18.61
N ILE A 130 -22.09 3.00 -17.91
CA ILE A 130 -22.06 2.94 -16.44
C ILE A 130 -20.82 2.25 -15.86
N ASN A 131 -20.02 1.56 -16.68
CA ASN A 131 -18.86 0.83 -16.18
C ASN A 131 -17.65 1.77 -16.01
N ILE A 132 -17.79 2.69 -15.08
CA ILE A 132 -16.83 3.72 -14.74
C ILE A 132 -16.34 3.48 -13.31
N SER A 133 -15.06 3.70 -13.11
CA SER A 133 -14.47 3.74 -11.77
C SER A 133 -13.73 5.02 -11.51
N LEU A 134 -13.73 5.40 -10.24
CA LEU A 134 -12.88 6.44 -9.70
C LEU A 134 -11.69 5.77 -9.01
N TYR A 135 -10.50 5.94 -9.57
CA TYR A 135 -9.23 5.57 -8.98
C TYR A 135 -8.67 6.78 -8.22
N ILE A 136 -8.74 6.72 -6.90
CA ILE A 136 -8.18 7.71 -5.98
C ILE A 136 -6.70 7.38 -5.80
N ALA A 137 -5.84 8.16 -6.46
CA ALA A 137 -4.40 7.97 -6.47
C ALA A 137 -3.73 8.74 -5.33
N ILE A 138 -2.98 8.03 -4.49
CA ILE A 138 -2.24 8.60 -3.36
C ILE A 138 -0.79 8.85 -3.79
N GLY A 139 -0.37 10.12 -3.77
CA GLY A 139 0.95 10.57 -4.21
C GLY A 139 1.96 10.91 -3.10
N PHE A 140 1.54 10.94 -1.82
CA PHE A 140 2.38 11.34 -0.67
C PHE A 140 2.53 10.22 0.36
N HIS A 141 3.57 10.31 1.21
CA HIS A 141 3.69 9.46 2.42
C HIS A 141 2.59 9.75 3.44
N ILE A 142 2.06 10.98 3.45
CA ILE A 142 0.98 11.40 4.35
C ILE A 142 -0.36 11.14 3.65
N ILE A 143 -1.11 10.19 4.18
CA ILE A 143 -2.45 9.84 3.68
C ILE A 143 -3.45 10.86 4.22
N ASN A 144 -3.97 11.72 3.33
CA ASN A 144 -5.05 12.64 3.70
C ASN A 144 -6.41 11.93 3.61
N MET A 145 -6.91 11.45 4.75
CA MET A 145 -8.19 10.75 4.82
C MET A 145 -9.38 11.65 4.43
N ASN A 146 -9.33 12.95 4.73
CA ASN A 146 -10.42 13.87 4.37
C ASN A 146 -10.57 13.97 2.85
N THR A 147 -9.45 14.09 2.14
CA THR A 147 -9.42 14.07 0.67
C THR A 147 -9.96 12.75 0.12
N ILE A 148 -9.53 11.62 0.68
CA ILE A 148 -9.99 10.29 0.23
C ILE A 148 -11.50 10.15 0.43
N LEU A 149 -12.01 10.44 1.63
CA LEU A 149 -13.43 10.30 1.95
C LEU A 149 -14.29 11.26 1.11
N SER A 150 -13.81 12.48 0.85
CA SER A 150 -14.47 13.43 -0.05
C SER A 150 -14.63 12.86 -1.46
N LEU A 151 -13.55 12.31 -2.04
CA LEU A 151 -13.60 11.66 -3.35
C LEU A 151 -14.46 10.38 -3.36
N VAL A 152 -14.44 9.59 -2.28
CA VAL A 152 -15.33 8.42 -2.14
C VAL A 152 -16.80 8.85 -2.17
N ASN A 153 -17.16 9.89 -1.41
CA ASN A 153 -18.53 10.40 -1.37
C ASN A 153 -18.96 10.92 -2.74
N MET A 154 -18.14 11.74 -3.39
CA MET A 154 -18.40 12.23 -4.74
C MET A 154 -18.62 11.08 -5.73
N GLY A 155 -17.73 10.09 -5.77
CA GLY A 155 -17.88 8.96 -6.68
C GLY A 155 -19.10 8.08 -6.36
N LYS A 156 -19.44 7.92 -5.06
CA LYS A 156 -20.61 7.18 -4.60
C LYS A 156 -21.92 7.80 -5.09
N GLU A 157 -22.02 9.13 -5.11
CA GLU A 157 -23.22 9.85 -5.58
C GLU A 157 -23.60 9.50 -7.02
N TYR A 158 -22.62 9.20 -7.87
CA TYR A 158 -22.85 8.78 -9.27
C TYR A 158 -22.77 7.26 -9.47
N GLY A 159 -22.70 6.46 -8.39
CA GLY A 159 -22.63 5.00 -8.48
C GLY A 159 -21.32 4.46 -9.05
N LEU A 160 -20.23 5.23 -9.01
CA LEU A 160 -18.94 4.82 -9.57
C LEU A 160 -18.27 3.74 -8.72
N LYS A 161 -17.62 2.76 -9.35
CA LYS A 161 -16.75 1.83 -8.61
C LYS A 161 -15.56 2.60 -8.02
N ILE A 162 -15.40 2.55 -6.70
CA ILE A 162 -14.33 3.30 -6.03
C ILE A 162 -13.12 2.39 -5.80
N ARG A 163 -11.95 2.89 -6.19
CA ARG A 163 -10.66 2.24 -5.98
C ARG A 163 -9.68 3.20 -5.35
N ILE A 164 -8.89 2.72 -4.40
CA ILE A 164 -7.88 3.51 -3.70
C ILE A 164 -6.55 2.78 -3.79
N GLY A 165 -5.52 3.48 -4.24
CA GLY A 165 -4.17 2.96 -4.34
C GLY A 165 -3.15 4.08 -4.43
N GLU A 166 -1.89 3.71 -4.49
CA GLU A 166 -0.82 4.63 -4.89
C GLU A 166 -1.01 5.11 -6.34
N ILE A 167 -0.23 6.11 -6.76
CA ILE A 167 -0.17 6.45 -8.19
C ILE A 167 0.18 5.19 -9.00
N PRO A 168 -0.60 4.86 -10.05
CA PRO A 168 -0.43 3.61 -10.79
C PRO A 168 1.02 3.39 -11.22
N TYR A 169 1.58 2.31 -10.69
CA TYR A 169 2.93 1.84 -10.98
C TYR A 169 4.01 2.81 -10.52
N SER A 170 3.84 3.56 -9.44
CA SER A 170 4.90 4.42 -8.88
C SER A 170 5.99 3.63 -8.15
N THR A 171 7.23 4.12 -8.13
CA THR A 171 8.32 3.60 -7.28
C THR A 171 8.40 4.29 -5.91
N ASN A 172 7.76 5.45 -5.78
CA ASN A 172 7.99 6.37 -4.66
C ASN A 172 7.38 5.87 -3.35
N LEU A 173 6.30 5.09 -3.44
CA LEU A 173 5.53 4.60 -2.31
C LEU A 173 5.40 3.08 -2.41
N THR A 174 5.36 2.41 -1.26
CA THR A 174 4.82 1.06 -1.13
C THR A 174 3.77 1.16 -0.05
N LEU A 175 2.52 1.28 -0.46
CA LEU A 175 1.41 1.58 0.46
C LEU A 175 0.61 0.32 0.78
N ASP A 176 0.55 -0.06 2.05
CA ASP A 176 -0.42 -1.03 2.56
C ASP A 176 -1.55 -0.29 3.27
N LEU A 177 -2.65 -0.08 2.53
CA LEU A 177 -3.81 0.67 3.00
C LEU A 177 -4.66 -0.08 4.01
N LYS A 178 -4.61 -1.42 4.05
CA LYS A 178 -5.51 -2.20 4.92
C LYS A 178 -5.37 -1.81 6.40
N PRO A 179 -4.15 -1.70 6.97
CA PRO A 179 -4.03 -1.34 8.38
C PRO A 179 -4.31 0.14 8.64
N VAL A 180 -4.20 1.00 7.63
CA VAL A 180 -4.58 2.42 7.75
C VAL A 180 -6.10 2.53 7.94
N PHE A 181 -6.88 1.85 7.11
CA PHE A 181 -8.34 1.84 7.22
C PHE A 181 -8.82 1.09 8.47
N ALA A 182 -8.22 -0.06 8.79
CA ALA A 182 -8.59 -0.83 10.00
C ALA A 182 -8.39 0.00 11.29
N LYS A 183 -7.28 0.75 11.40
CA LYS A 183 -7.01 1.65 12.53
C LYS A 183 -8.04 2.77 12.67
N LYS A 184 -8.68 3.19 11.58
CA LYS A 184 -9.74 4.20 11.57
C LYS A 184 -11.13 3.60 11.83
N GLY A 185 -11.21 2.32 12.22
CA GLY A 185 -12.45 1.64 12.57
C GLY A 185 -13.25 1.10 11.38
N TYR A 186 -12.69 1.11 10.16
CA TYR A 186 -13.37 0.56 8.99
C TYR A 186 -13.25 -0.96 8.92
N THR A 187 -14.30 -1.62 8.43
CA THR A 187 -14.28 -3.06 8.17
C THR A 187 -13.48 -3.34 6.90
N VAL A 188 -12.32 -3.99 7.05
CA VAL A 188 -11.41 -4.33 5.95
C VAL A 188 -11.38 -5.84 5.79
N GLY A 189 -11.68 -6.31 4.58
CA GLY A 189 -11.60 -7.72 4.21
C GLY A 189 -10.19 -8.18 3.83
N PHE A 190 -10.02 -9.50 3.77
CA PHE A 190 -8.80 -10.10 3.22
C PHE A 190 -8.64 -9.79 1.73
N SER A 191 -7.42 -9.96 1.23
CA SER A 191 -7.15 -9.85 -0.20
C SER A 191 -7.82 -11.01 -0.93
N TYR A 192 -8.63 -10.72 -1.96
CA TYR A 192 -9.45 -11.70 -2.66
C TYR A 192 -8.94 -12.03 -4.07
N GLY A 193 -7.96 -11.29 -4.57
CA GLY A 193 -7.44 -11.50 -5.92
C GLY A 193 -6.54 -10.38 -6.40
N MET A 194 -6.40 -10.30 -7.72
CA MET A 194 -5.59 -9.31 -8.41
C MET A 194 -6.47 -8.40 -9.27
N LEU A 195 -6.14 -7.11 -9.29
CA LEU A 195 -6.74 -6.13 -10.19
C LEU A 195 -5.68 -5.09 -10.54
N TYR A 196 -5.54 -4.79 -11.83
CA TYR A 196 -4.56 -3.83 -12.33
C TYR A 196 -3.12 -4.21 -12.03
N GLY A 197 -2.85 -5.50 -11.86
CA GLY A 197 -1.56 -5.99 -11.41
C GLY A 197 -1.23 -5.68 -9.94
N TYR A 198 -2.23 -5.29 -9.14
CA TYR A 198 -2.19 -5.09 -7.68
C TYR A 198 -2.99 -6.17 -6.97
N MET A 199 -2.68 -6.43 -5.69
CA MET A 199 -3.55 -7.21 -4.82
C MET A 199 -4.76 -6.36 -4.44
N ALA A 200 -5.95 -6.94 -4.60
CA ALA A 200 -7.22 -6.29 -4.30
C ALA A 200 -7.79 -6.79 -2.97
N SER A 201 -8.23 -5.86 -2.13
CA SER A 201 -9.02 -6.12 -0.92
C SER A 201 -10.19 -5.14 -0.85
N VAL A 202 -11.24 -5.48 -0.09
CA VAL A 202 -12.41 -4.60 0.08
C VAL A 202 -12.35 -3.91 1.43
N VAL A 203 -12.72 -2.65 1.48
CA VAL A 203 -13.09 -1.93 2.71
C VAL A 203 -14.50 -1.37 2.53
N PHE A 204 -15.30 -1.35 3.60
CA PHE A 204 -16.62 -0.73 3.58
C PHE A 204 -16.57 0.66 4.21
N ILE A 205 -16.96 1.69 3.44
CA ILE A 205 -17.06 3.08 3.91
C ILE A 205 -18.54 3.48 3.82
N GLY A 206 -19.22 3.62 4.96
CA GLY A 206 -20.66 3.90 4.99
C GLY A 206 -21.47 2.89 4.17
N ASN A 207 -21.21 1.59 4.39
CA ASN A 207 -21.75 0.44 3.67
C ASN A 207 -21.48 0.40 2.15
N TYR A 208 -20.65 1.30 1.63
CA TYR A 208 -20.25 1.29 0.24
C TYR A 208 -18.94 0.50 0.07
N PRO A 209 -18.89 -0.51 -0.82
CA PRO A 209 -17.67 -1.29 -1.04
C PRO A 209 -16.64 -0.48 -1.82
N VAL A 210 -15.45 -0.35 -1.25
CA VAL A 210 -14.31 0.33 -1.85
C VAL A 210 -13.16 -0.67 -2.02
N THR A 211 -12.56 -0.72 -3.21
CA THR A 211 -11.43 -1.62 -3.46
C THR A 211 -10.11 -0.93 -3.11
N LEU A 212 -9.36 -1.50 -2.19
CA LEU A 212 -7.98 -1.11 -1.89
C LEU A 212 -7.03 -1.92 -2.78
N LEU A 213 -6.06 -1.23 -3.38
CA LEU A 213 -5.05 -1.82 -4.26
C LEU A 213 -3.65 -1.66 -3.66
N THR A 214 -2.98 -2.78 -3.41
CA THR A 214 -1.63 -2.82 -2.82
C THR A 214 -0.66 -3.60 -3.72
N LYS A 215 0.63 -3.23 -3.72
CA LYS A 215 1.62 -3.92 -4.56
C LYS A 215 1.70 -5.41 -4.19
N PRO A 216 1.85 -6.32 -5.16
CA PRO A 216 2.11 -7.72 -4.85
C PRO A 216 3.51 -7.88 -4.23
N LEU A 217 3.56 -8.28 -2.96
CA LEU A 217 4.81 -8.46 -2.18
C LEU A 217 5.40 -9.88 -2.28
N ASN A 218 4.64 -10.82 -2.84
CA ASN A 218 4.99 -12.23 -2.94
C ASN A 218 5.95 -12.55 -4.11
N GLY A 219 6.37 -11.56 -4.91
CA GLY A 219 7.36 -11.75 -5.99
C GLY A 219 6.84 -12.45 -7.24
N GLU A 220 5.63 -13.01 -7.21
CA GLU A 220 4.97 -13.68 -8.33
C GLU A 220 4.18 -12.69 -9.18
N CYS A 221 4.87 -11.93 -10.04
CA CYS A 221 4.20 -11.04 -11.01
C CYS A 221 4.36 -11.55 -12.45
N ARG A 222 3.26 -11.59 -13.20
CA ARG A 222 3.23 -11.93 -14.63
C ARG A 222 2.74 -10.72 -15.40
N LYS A 223 3.68 -9.82 -15.68
CA LYS A 223 3.42 -8.55 -16.35
C LYS A 223 4.21 -8.47 -17.65
N LEU A 224 3.65 -7.75 -18.61
CA LEU A 224 4.34 -7.28 -19.81
C LEU A 224 3.99 -5.80 -19.96
N PHE A 225 4.98 -4.98 -20.27
CA PHE A 225 4.82 -3.55 -20.47
C PHE A 225 5.29 -3.15 -21.87
N ILE A 226 4.50 -2.32 -22.53
CA ILE A 226 4.83 -1.71 -23.82
C ILE A 226 4.73 -0.20 -23.65
N ASP A 227 5.81 0.51 -23.95
CA ASP A 227 5.88 1.96 -23.85
C ASP A 227 5.55 2.65 -25.19
N PRO A 228 5.43 3.99 -25.23
CA PRO A 228 5.04 4.73 -26.44
C PRO A 228 6.04 4.65 -27.59
N TYR A 229 7.28 4.27 -27.31
CA TYR A 229 8.35 4.15 -28.30
C TYR A 229 8.44 2.71 -28.85
N GLY A 230 7.51 1.84 -28.46
CA GLY A 230 7.50 0.43 -28.85
C GLY A 230 8.54 -0.43 -28.14
N ARG A 231 9.07 0.04 -27.01
CA ARG A 231 9.99 -0.73 -26.17
C ARG A 231 9.20 -1.61 -25.21
N ILE A 232 9.70 -2.82 -25.00
CA ILE A 232 8.99 -3.89 -24.29
C ILE A 232 9.81 -4.30 -23.06
N SER A 233 9.15 -4.39 -21.91
CA SER A 233 9.76 -4.86 -20.65
C SER A 233 8.76 -5.67 -19.84
N LYS A 234 9.17 -6.22 -18.70
CA LYS A 234 8.24 -6.92 -17.79
C LYS A 234 7.35 -5.95 -17.03
N CYS A 235 7.87 -4.79 -16.64
CA CYS A 235 7.19 -3.87 -15.73
C CYS A 235 7.51 -2.41 -16.07
N PRO A 236 6.55 -1.46 -15.92
CA PRO A 236 6.80 -0.03 -16.08
C PRO A 236 7.94 0.51 -15.20
N LEU A 237 8.25 -0.20 -14.12
CA LEU A 237 9.28 0.16 -13.15
C LEU A 237 10.69 -0.32 -13.52
N GLN A 238 10.87 -1.01 -14.64
CA GLN A 238 12.18 -1.46 -15.08
C GLN A 238 12.87 -0.44 -15.98
N THR A 239 14.19 -0.33 -15.80
CA THR A 239 15.08 0.43 -16.68
C THR A 239 15.46 -0.35 -17.94
N PHE A 240 15.61 -1.68 -17.84
CA PHE A 240 15.92 -2.53 -18.98
C PHE A 240 14.69 -2.72 -19.88
N GLN A 241 14.85 -2.42 -21.17
CA GLN A 241 13.79 -2.52 -22.18
C GLN A 241 14.35 -3.06 -23.49
N ILE A 242 13.57 -3.89 -24.17
CA ILE A 242 13.92 -4.51 -25.46
C ILE A 242 13.21 -3.77 -26.58
N LYS A 243 13.92 -3.46 -27.68
CA LYS A 243 13.31 -2.89 -28.89
C LYS A 243 12.47 -3.95 -29.61
N ASN A 244 11.33 -3.56 -30.17
CA ASN A 244 10.38 -4.47 -30.83
C ASN A 244 11.01 -5.36 -31.92
N GLU A 245 11.95 -4.82 -32.71
CA GLU A 245 12.65 -5.55 -33.80
C GLU A 245 13.32 -6.85 -33.33
N ASN A 246 13.71 -6.92 -32.05
CA ASN A 246 14.38 -8.07 -31.47
C ASN A 246 13.43 -9.02 -30.72
N VAL A 247 12.11 -8.77 -30.77
CA VAL A 247 11.14 -9.51 -29.96
C VAL A 247 10.62 -10.74 -30.69
N ASN A 248 10.70 -11.88 -30.01
CA ASN A 248 10.10 -13.13 -30.45
C ASN A 248 9.31 -13.81 -29.31
N SER A 249 8.57 -14.86 -29.66
CA SER A 249 7.73 -15.61 -28.71
C SER A 249 8.47 -16.11 -27.45
N ASN A 250 9.75 -16.49 -27.55
CA ASN A 250 10.53 -16.97 -26.41
C ASN A 250 10.94 -15.81 -25.49
N ILE A 251 11.35 -14.68 -26.06
CA ILE A 251 11.71 -13.48 -25.29
C ILE A 251 10.50 -12.96 -24.52
N LEU A 252 9.33 -12.88 -25.14
CA LEU A 252 8.09 -12.45 -24.46
C LEU A 252 7.73 -13.36 -23.30
N ARG A 253 7.79 -14.69 -23.50
CA ARG A 253 7.55 -15.65 -22.42
C ARG A 253 8.58 -15.48 -21.31
N ASN A 254 9.86 -15.41 -21.63
CA ASN A 254 10.92 -15.21 -20.64
C ASN A 254 10.72 -13.92 -19.84
N LEU A 255 10.32 -12.82 -20.48
CA LEU A 255 9.99 -11.57 -19.79
C LEU A 255 8.81 -11.75 -18.83
N ILE A 256 7.71 -12.35 -19.28
CA ILE A 256 6.50 -12.54 -18.47
C ILE A 256 6.81 -13.45 -17.26
N PHE A 257 7.56 -14.54 -17.47
CA PHE A 257 7.79 -15.58 -16.47
C PHE A 257 9.06 -15.40 -15.61
N SER A 258 9.92 -14.42 -15.92
CA SER A 258 11.09 -14.09 -15.09
C SER A 258 10.71 -13.69 -13.66
N GLU A 259 11.69 -13.62 -12.77
CA GLU A 259 11.50 -13.10 -11.42
C GLU A 259 11.12 -11.61 -11.41
N CYS A 260 10.59 -11.13 -10.29
CA CYS A 260 10.30 -9.71 -10.12
C CYS A 260 11.63 -8.92 -10.05
N PRO A 261 11.91 -8.06 -11.05
CA PRO A 261 13.19 -7.34 -11.19
C PRO A 261 13.35 -6.24 -10.13
N ILE A 262 12.23 -5.70 -9.65
CA ILE A 262 12.20 -4.61 -8.66
C ILE A 262 12.38 -5.17 -7.25
N ARG A 263 12.22 -6.49 -7.06
CA ARG A 263 12.21 -7.16 -5.74
C ARG A 263 11.48 -6.28 -4.72
N CYS A 264 10.15 -6.17 -4.83
CA CYS A 264 9.30 -5.38 -3.91
C CYS A 264 9.42 -5.75 -2.41
N ARG A 265 10.33 -6.66 -2.04
CA ARG A 265 10.87 -6.79 -0.68
C ARG A 265 11.82 -5.63 -0.39
N LYS A 266 11.27 -4.45 -0.08
CA LYS A 266 12.00 -3.56 0.84
C LYS A 266 11.99 -4.27 2.20
N PHE A 267 13.18 -4.43 2.81
CA PHE A 267 13.28 -4.68 4.25
C PHE A 267 12.46 -3.59 4.95
N GLU A 268 11.27 -3.92 5.42
CA GLU A 268 10.43 -2.97 6.15
C GLU A 268 10.96 -2.92 7.58
N LEU A 269 11.82 -1.94 7.87
CA LEU A 269 12.30 -1.69 9.23
C LEU A 269 11.13 -1.10 10.03
N ILE A 270 10.68 -1.84 11.04
CA ILE A 270 9.70 -1.36 12.02
C ILE A 270 10.51 -0.73 13.16
N PRO A 271 10.46 0.59 13.36
CA PRO A 271 11.18 1.21 14.47
C PRO A 271 10.66 0.69 15.81
N LYS A 272 11.58 0.34 16.71
CA LYS A 272 11.31 -0.11 18.08
C LYS A 272 11.58 1.05 19.04
N ILE A 273 10.67 1.30 19.97
CA ILE A 273 10.86 2.28 21.06
C ILE A 273 10.94 1.50 22.37
N GLU A 274 11.98 1.78 23.15
CA GLU A 274 12.15 1.30 24.51
C GLU A 274 12.08 2.50 25.46
N ILE A 275 11.30 2.38 26.53
CA ILE A 275 11.11 3.44 27.52
C ILE A 275 11.79 2.99 28.81
N SER A 276 12.83 3.70 29.23
CA SER A 276 13.45 3.59 30.55
C SER A 276 13.10 4.81 31.40
N LEU A 277 13.21 4.66 32.72
CA LEU A 277 13.02 5.77 33.67
C LEU A 277 14.39 6.12 34.29
N VAL A 278 14.67 7.40 34.45
CA VAL A 278 15.91 7.87 35.08
C VAL A 278 15.55 8.65 36.33
N THR A 279 16.22 8.34 37.45
CA THR A 279 16.04 9.08 38.70
C THR A 279 16.68 10.48 38.64
N PRO A 280 16.33 11.41 39.52
CA PRO A 280 16.95 12.74 39.57
C PRO A 280 18.48 12.73 39.74
N ASP A 281 19.02 11.70 40.39
CA ASP A 281 20.46 11.45 40.56
C ASP A 281 21.12 10.68 39.40
N GLY A 282 20.39 10.48 38.29
CA GLY A 282 20.93 9.94 37.03
C GLY A 282 20.98 8.42 36.92
N LYS A 283 20.31 7.67 37.81
CA LYS A 283 20.30 6.20 37.76
C LYS A 283 19.17 5.71 36.87
N GLU A 284 19.52 4.85 35.92
CA GLU A 284 18.56 4.31 34.96
C GLU A 284 17.88 3.04 35.47
N ILE A 285 16.56 2.98 35.28
CA ILE A 285 15.71 1.80 35.42
C ILE A 285 15.37 1.32 34.00
N PRO A 286 16.00 0.23 33.52
CA PRO A 286 15.83 -0.25 32.15
C PRO A 286 14.39 -0.71 31.83
N SER A 287 14.00 -0.56 30.57
CA SER A 287 12.70 -0.99 30.01
C SER A 287 12.37 -2.47 30.31
N GLU A 288 13.39 -3.34 30.23
CA GLU A 288 13.27 -4.77 30.52
C GLU A 288 12.88 -5.06 31.97
N ILE A 289 13.37 -4.26 32.93
CA ILE A 289 13.05 -4.41 34.35
C ILE A 289 11.65 -3.86 34.63
N LEU A 290 11.27 -2.74 34.03
CA LEU A 290 9.92 -2.16 34.14
C LEU A 290 8.85 -3.15 33.65
N SER A 291 9.10 -3.78 32.50
CA SER A 291 8.25 -4.83 31.93
C SER A 291 8.16 -6.05 32.86
N LEU A 292 9.30 -6.47 33.43
CA LEU A 292 9.32 -7.57 34.39
C LEU A 292 8.50 -7.26 35.65
N LEU A 293 8.62 -6.05 36.20
CA LEU A 293 7.82 -5.60 37.35
C LEU A 293 6.33 -5.60 37.01
N GLU A 294 5.95 -5.20 35.80
CA GLU A 294 4.56 -5.25 35.32
C GLU A 294 4.03 -6.68 35.34
N VAL A 295 4.74 -7.64 34.75
CA VAL A 295 4.31 -9.04 34.74
C VAL A 295 4.24 -9.61 36.16
N ILE A 296 5.22 -9.31 37.02
CA ILE A 296 5.18 -9.72 38.44
C ILE A 296 3.94 -9.18 39.14
N SER A 297 3.51 -7.94 38.85
CA SER A 297 2.30 -7.36 39.45
C SER A 297 1.04 -8.18 39.17
N HIS A 298 1.02 -8.93 38.07
CA HIS A 298 -0.11 -9.79 37.67
C HIS A 298 0.00 -11.21 38.21
N VAL A 299 1.22 -11.78 38.23
CA VAL A 299 1.42 -13.21 38.55
C VAL A 299 1.94 -13.49 39.96
N ASN A 300 2.35 -12.45 40.70
CA ASN A 300 2.91 -12.52 42.06
C ASN A 300 4.06 -13.55 42.22
N SER A 301 4.84 -13.74 41.15
CA SER A 301 5.95 -14.70 41.11
C SER A 301 6.99 -14.26 40.10
N LEU A 302 8.22 -14.02 40.55
CA LEU A 302 9.35 -13.69 39.69
C LEU A 302 9.64 -14.81 38.68
N ARG A 303 9.63 -16.07 39.14
CA ARG A 303 9.92 -17.22 38.27
C ARG A 303 8.87 -17.35 37.17
N ALA A 304 7.59 -17.17 37.50
CA ALA A 304 6.53 -17.21 36.50
C ALA A 304 6.65 -16.04 35.52
N ALA A 305 6.92 -14.83 36.01
CA ALA A 305 7.12 -13.66 35.17
C ALA A 305 8.31 -13.82 34.21
N CYS A 306 9.46 -14.28 34.71
CA CYS A 306 10.62 -14.59 33.88
C CYS A 306 10.32 -15.67 32.84
N SER A 307 9.56 -16.72 33.19
CA SER A 307 9.14 -17.76 32.24
C SER A 307 8.24 -17.20 31.12
N ILE A 308 7.31 -16.29 31.45
CA ILE A 308 6.43 -15.64 30.48
C ILE A 308 7.24 -14.75 29.52
N MET A 309 8.27 -14.08 30.04
CA MET A 309 9.12 -13.18 29.25
C MET A 309 10.29 -13.88 28.53
N GLY A 310 10.50 -15.18 28.75
CA GLY A 310 11.66 -15.91 28.20
C GLY A 310 13.00 -15.54 28.84
N PHE A 311 12.96 -15.02 30.08
CA PHE A 311 14.12 -14.54 30.82
C PHE A 311 14.70 -15.62 31.76
N PRO A 312 16.03 -15.78 31.87
CA PRO A 312 16.63 -16.63 32.89
C PRO A 312 16.38 -16.06 34.31
N PRO A 313 15.69 -16.78 35.21
CA PRO A 313 15.31 -16.23 36.52
C PRO A 313 16.49 -15.84 37.41
N SER A 314 17.60 -16.59 37.36
CA SER A 314 18.83 -16.31 38.14
C SER A 314 19.49 -15.00 37.73
N THR A 315 19.54 -14.71 36.43
CA THR A 315 20.12 -13.46 35.91
C THR A 315 19.25 -12.26 36.28
N TYR A 316 17.93 -12.37 36.13
CA TYR A 316 17.05 -11.23 36.37
C TYR A 316 16.84 -10.92 37.86
N ILE A 317 16.92 -11.91 38.75
CA ILE A 317 16.93 -11.62 40.20
C ILE A 317 18.20 -10.86 40.61
N GLU A 318 19.35 -11.18 40.01
CA GLU A 318 20.60 -10.46 40.24
C GLU A 318 20.54 -9.03 39.68
N LYS A 319 20.03 -8.86 38.46
CA LYS A 319 19.79 -7.52 37.87
C LYS A 319 18.88 -6.66 38.76
N VAL A 320 17.76 -7.21 39.24
CA VAL A 320 16.86 -6.49 40.14
C VAL A 320 17.56 -6.14 41.44
N ARG A 321 18.30 -7.06 42.07
CA ARG A 321 19.04 -6.78 43.32
C ARG A 321 20.12 -5.71 43.13
N LYS A 322 20.82 -5.72 42.00
CA LYS A 322 21.78 -4.68 41.67
C LYS A 322 21.09 -3.33 41.54
N LEU A 323 19.98 -3.27 40.80
CA LEU A 323 19.18 -2.06 40.67
C LEU A 323 18.64 -1.56 42.02
N GLU A 324 18.14 -2.45 42.88
CA GLU A 324 17.72 -2.08 44.24
C GLU A 324 18.85 -1.46 45.06
N LYS A 325 20.07 -1.99 44.92
CA LYS A 325 21.27 -1.46 45.59
C LYS A 325 21.63 -0.08 45.05
N ASP A 326 21.58 0.09 43.73
CA ASP A 326 21.91 1.34 43.07
C ASP A 326 20.88 2.43 43.43
N LEU A 327 19.58 2.11 43.37
CA LEU A 327 18.50 3.03 43.72
C LEU A 327 18.37 3.28 45.24
N GLY A 328 18.92 2.41 46.08
CA GLY A 328 18.77 2.48 47.54
C GLY A 328 17.36 2.11 48.04
N VAL A 329 16.51 1.54 47.19
CA VAL A 329 15.13 1.15 47.52
C VAL A 329 14.86 -0.30 47.11
N LYS A 330 14.01 -0.97 47.88
CA LYS A 330 13.52 -2.32 47.52
C LYS A 330 12.40 -2.23 46.51
N LEU A 331 12.46 -3.06 45.48
CA LEU A 331 11.44 -3.18 44.44
C LEU A 331 10.58 -4.41 44.65
N LEU A 332 11.15 -5.49 45.22
CA LEU A 332 10.46 -6.76 45.44
C LEU A 332 10.42 -7.13 46.92
N VAL A 333 9.28 -7.68 47.35
CA VAL A 333 9.12 -8.37 48.64
C VAL A 333 8.89 -9.86 48.34
N SER A 334 9.66 -10.72 48.98
CA SER A 334 9.51 -12.17 48.85
C SER A 334 9.08 -12.79 50.17
N LYS A 335 8.02 -13.61 50.14
CA LYS A 335 7.60 -14.43 51.28
C LYS A 335 8.21 -15.82 51.13
N LYS A 336 8.95 -16.28 52.15
CA LYS A 336 9.55 -17.64 52.14
C LYS A 336 8.44 -18.70 52.02
N GLY A 337 8.63 -19.62 51.09
CA GLY A 337 7.66 -20.66 50.78
C GLY A 337 7.82 -21.89 51.68
N GLY A 338 6.74 -22.23 52.39
CA GLY A 338 6.49 -23.57 52.92
C GLY A 338 5.49 -24.31 52.02
N ARG A 339 4.47 -24.94 52.62
CA ARG A 339 3.38 -25.65 51.89
C ARG A 339 2.65 -24.80 50.85
N GLU A 340 2.65 -23.47 51.00
CA GLU A 340 1.88 -22.53 50.15
C GLU A 340 2.61 -22.00 48.91
N LYS A 341 3.84 -22.48 48.61
CA LYS A 341 4.75 -21.93 47.57
C LYS A 341 5.17 -20.48 47.87
N GLY A 342 6.44 -20.15 47.60
CA GLY A 342 6.94 -18.79 47.82
C GLY A 342 6.30 -17.79 46.85
N ALA A 343 5.97 -16.59 47.33
CA ALA A 343 5.39 -15.52 46.53
C ALA A 343 6.34 -14.32 46.45
N THR A 344 6.35 -13.64 45.30
CA THR A 344 7.12 -12.40 45.09
C THR A 344 6.17 -11.31 44.63
N ALA A 345 6.07 -10.24 45.41
CA ALA A 345 5.19 -9.12 45.14
C ALA A 345 5.99 -7.81 45.03
N LEU A 346 5.39 -6.80 44.38
CA LEU A 346 5.96 -5.46 44.31
C LEU A 346 5.85 -4.72 45.66
N THR A 347 6.90 -3.99 46.02
CA THR A 347 6.82 -2.96 47.07
C THR A 347 5.92 -1.81 46.63
N ASP A 348 5.51 -0.96 47.59
CA ASP A 348 4.73 0.24 47.26
C ASP A 348 5.51 1.19 46.34
N GLU A 349 6.83 1.28 46.53
CA GLU A 349 7.69 2.10 45.67
C GLU A 349 7.77 1.54 44.25
N ALA A 350 7.92 0.23 44.07
CA ALA A 350 7.86 -0.39 42.75
C ALA A 350 6.50 -0.17 42.07
N ARG A 351 5.38 -0.16 42.82
CA ARG A 351 4.06 0.15 42.26
C ARG A 351 3.96 1.61 41.80
N ARG A 352 4.55 2.56 42.53
CA ARG A 352 4.61 3.98 42.10
C ARG A 352 5.42 4.15 40.82
N ILE A 353 6.61 3.56 40.76
CA ILE A 353 7.47 3.56 39.57
C ILE A 353 6.71 2.95 38.38
N LEU A 354 6.06 1.81 38.59
CA LEU A 354 5.30 1.14 37.54
C LEU A 354 4.10 1.96 37.06
N LYS A 355 3.41 2.68 37.97
CA LYS A 355 2.32 3.59 37.60
C LYS A 355 2.82 4.72 36.71
N MET A 356 3.93 5.38 37.09
CA MET A 356 4.55 6.44 36.29
C MET A 356 5.01 5.93 34.92
N TYR A 357 5.60 4.74 34.88
CA TYR A 357 5.97 4.07 33.63
C TYR A 357 4.76 3.85 32.71
N LYS A 358 3.64 3.35 33.26
CA LYS A 358 2.40 3.12 32.51
C LYS A 358 1.84 4.43 31.94
N GLU A 359 1.74 5.48 32.75
CA GLU A 359 1.27 6.80 32.32
C GLU A 359 2.12 7.37 31.18
N ILE A 360 3.46 7.31 31.30
CA ILE A 360 4.37 7.78 30.25
C ILE A 360 4.23 6.91 28.99
N ARG A 361 4.18 5.59 29.14
CA ARG A 361 4.00 4.66 28.02
C ARG A 361 2.70 4.94 27.28
N ASP A 362 1.62 5.24 27.99
CA ASP A 362 0.32 5.52 27.39
C ASP A 362 0.36 6.87 26.65
N ILE A 363 0.93 7.93 27.24
CA ILE A 363 1.14 9.24 26.58
C ILE A 363 1.97 9.09 25.31
N VAL A 364 3.08 8.36 25.38
CA VAL A 364 3.96 8.10 24.23
C VAL A 364 3.21 7.29 23.18
N SER A 365 2.47 6.25 23.59
CA SER A 365 1.62 5.47 22.68
C SER A 365 0.63 6.37 21.94
N GLU A 366 -0.17 7.14 22.66
CA GLU A 366 -1.16 8.05 22.09
C GLU A 366 -0.51 9.06 21.13
N SER A 367 0.63 9.62 21.52
CA SER A 367 1.39 10.57 20.70
C SER A 367 1.93 9.93 19.42
N LEU A 368 2.47 8.72 19.49
CA LEU A 368 2.95 7.95 18.34
C LEU A 368 1.80 7.55 17.40
N TYR A 369 0.59 7.39 17.92
CA TYR A 369 -0.60 7.10 17.13
C TYR A 369 -1.35 8.36 16.64
N SER A 370 -0.97 9.56 17.08
CA SER A 370 -1.58 10.83 16.70
C SER A 370 -0.95 11.47 15.44
N GLU A 371 -1.82 11.75 14.46
CA GLU A 371 -1.78 12.64 13.28
C GLU A 371 -0.52 12.89 12.41
N LYS A 372 0.71 12.47 12.74
CA LYS A 372 1.91 12.82 11.94
C LYS A 372 2.52 11.71 11.08
N GLY A 373 1.88 10.54 10.98
CA GLY A 373 2.25 9.53 9.98
C GLY A 373 3.67 8.97 10.10
N ILE A 374 4.30 9.03 11.28
CA ILE A 374 5.62 8.44 11.48
C ILE A 374 5.40 6.97 11.82
N MET A 375 5.85 6.08 10.92
CA MET A 375 6.12 4.64 11.04
C MET A 375 5.26 3.76 11.99
N ARG A 376 5.01 2.50 11.62
CA ARG A 376 4.49 1.53 12.60
C ARG A 376 5.57 1.32 13.67
N PHE A 377 5.44 1.91 14.85
CA PHE A 377 6.32 1.65 15.98
C PHE A 377 5.87 0.39 16.72
N LYS A 378 6.82 -0.35 17.28
CA LYS A 378 6.55 -1.34 18.33
C LYS A 378 7.11 -0.82 19.64
N LEU A 379 6.26 -0.81 20.67
CA LEU A 379 6.73 -0.67 22.05
C LEU A 379 7.37 -2.00 22.44
N GLY A 380 8.62 -1.89 22.89
CA GLY A 380 9.49 -3.01 23.28
C GLY A 380 9.27 -3.49 24.70
#